data_AF-A0A973N497-F1
#
_entry.id   AF-A0A973N497-F1
#
_cell.length_a   1.000
_cell.length_b   1.000
_cell.length_c   1.000
_cell.angle_alpha   90.00
_cell.angle_beta   90.00
_cell.angle_gamma   90.00
#
_symmetry.space_group_name_H-M   'P 1'
#
loop_
_entity.id
_entity.type
_entity.pdbx_description
1 polymer ?
#
loop_
_entity_poly.entity_id
_entity_poly.type
_entity_poly.pdbx_seq_one_letter_code
_entity_poly.pdbx_strand_id
1 'polypeptide(L)' 'IVEASKDLRDCDVIALAQFSIAATAPLVAEATGRPVVTTPDSAVDKLMTLLGKKA' A
#
# COMPACT_ATOMS: atom_id res chain seq x y z
N ILE A 1 -9.90 8.63 -3.15
CA ILE A 1 -9.45 7.52 -2.28
C ILE A 1 -8.93 8.02 -0.95
N VAL A 2 -8.12 9.08 -0.89
CA VAL A 2 -7.61 9.69 0.36
C VAL A 2 -8.73 10.10 1.33
N GLU A 3 -9.77 10.81 0.87
CA GLU A 3 -10.89 11.15 1.75
C GLU A 3 -11.63 9.90 2.24
N ALA A 4 -11.93 8.97 1.34
CA ALA A 4 -12.59 7.72 1.69
C ALA A 4 -11.78 6.83 2.65
N SER A 5 -10.43 6.94 2.66
CA SER A 5 -9.60 6.14 3.56
C SER A 5 -9.67 6.58 5.02
N LYS A 6 -10.09 7.81 5.30
CA LYS A 6 -10.25 8.33 6.67
C LYS A 6 -11.31 7.55 7.46
N ASP A 7 -12.29 6.98 6.77
CA ASP A 7 -13.39 6.23 7.37
C ASP A 7 -13.06 4.74 7.61
N LEU A 8 -11.87 4.27 7.21
CA LEU A 8 -11.44 2.90 7.47
C LEU A 8 -11.24 2.68 8.98
N ARG A 9 -11.84 1.60 9.51
CA ARG A 9 -11.80 1.24 10.93
C ARG A 9 -11.29 -0.19 11.08
N ASP A 10 -10.78 -0.50 12.27
CA ASP A 10 -10.41 -1.86 12.68
C ASP A 10 -9.42 -2.56 11.74
N CYS A 11 -8.45 -1.80 11.22
CA CYS A 11 -7.36 -2.32 10.40
C CYS A 11 -5.99 -1.78 10.84
N ASP A 12 -4.99 -2.67 10.77
CA ASP A 12 -3.60 -2.34 11.09
C ASP A 12 -2.83 -1.80 9.87
N VAL A 13 -3.26 -2.16 8.65
CA VAL A 13 -2.62 -1.82 7.37
C VAL A 13 -3.67 -1.60 6.30
N ILE A 14 -3.42 -0.67 5.37
CA ILE A 14 -4.27 -0.40 4.20
C ILE A 14 -3.59 -0.90 2.93
N ALA A 15 -4.29 -1.68 2.12
CA ALA A 15 -3.81 -2.13 0.81
C ALA A 15 -4.48 -1.36 -0.33
N LEU A 16 -3.71 -0.58 -1.09
CA LEU A 16 -4.16 0.04 -2.33
C LEU A 16 -4.04 -0.97 -3.48
N ALA A 17 -5.10 -1.75 -3.66
CA ALA A 17 -5.11 -2.93 -4.51
C ALA A 17 -5.21 -2.65 -6.03
N GLN A 18 -5.33 -1.38 -6.44
CA GLN A 18 -5.53 -0.98 -7.83
C GLN A 18 -4.40 -0.05 -8.31
N PHE A 19 -3.85 -0.35 -9.49
CA PHE A 19 -2.69 0.37 -10.03
C PHE A 19 -2.88 1.89 -10.09
N SER A 20 -4.04 2.36 -10.55
CA SER A 20 -4.31 3.80 -10.73
C SER A 20 -4.36 4.60 -9.42
N ILE A 21 -4.47 3.93 -8.26
CA ILE A 21 -4.47 4.59 -6.94
C ILE A 21 -3.17 4.36 -6.17
N ALA A 22 -2.25 3.53 -6.67
CA ALA A 22 -1.01 3.22 -5.96
C ALA A 22 -0.18 4.48 -5.65
N ALA A 23 -0.14 5.45 -6.56
CA ALA A 23 0.57 6.71 -6.37
C ALA A 23 0.03 7.57 -5.21
N THR A 24 -1.18 7.28 -4.71
CA THR A 24 -1.78 7.99 -3.57
C THR A 24 -1.38 7.41 -2.21
N ALA A 25 -0.57 6.35 -2.17
CA ALA A 25 -0.15 5.69 -0.93
C ALA A 25 0.43 6.64 0.14
N PRO A 26 1.30 7.62 -0.20
CA PRO A 26 1.82 8.56 0.81
C PRO A 26 0.71 9.42 1.43
N LEU A 27 -0.24 9.88 0.61
CA LEU A 27 -1.35 10.72 1.07
C LEU A 27 -2.35 9.93 1.93
N VAL A 28 -2.58 8.66 1.60
CA VAL A 28 -3.41 7.76 2.41
C VAL A 28 -2.73 7.47 3.75
N ALA A 29 -1.41 7.25 3.75
CA ALA A 29 -0.64 7.01 4.97
C ALA A 29 -0.68 8.23 5.90
N GLU A 30 -0.49 9.42 5.35
CA GLU A 30 -0.59 10.69 6.09
C GLU A 30 -2.00 10.89 6.68
N ALA A 31 -3.05 10.72 5.86
CA ALA A 31 -4.43 10.97 6.27
C ALA A 31 -4.96 9.97 7.31
N THR A 32 -4.39 8.77 7.39
CA THR A 32 -4.89 7.70 8.27
C THR A 32 -3.95 7.37 9.43
N GLY A 33 -2.70 7.81 9.38
CA GLY A 33 -1.66 7.41 10.33
C GLY A 33 -1.31 5.92 10.27
N ARG A 34 -1.74 5.20 9.23
CA ARG A 34 -1.55 3.75 9.09
C ARG A 34 -0.54 3.42 7.98
N PRO A 35 0.19 2.29 8.10
CA PRO A 35 0.97 1.75 7.00
C PRO A 35 0.09 1.50 5.77
N VAL A 36 0.63 1.83 4.60
CA VAL A 36 -0.03 1.62 3.31
C VAL A 36 0.87 0.78 2.42
N VAL A 37 0.33 -0.31 1.87
CA VAL A 37 1.00 -1.14 0.86
C VAL A 37 0.28 -1.00 -0.47
N THR A 38 1.02 -1.11 -1.57
CA THR A 38 0.45 -1.10 -2.92
C THR A 38 0.63 -2.46 -3.59
N THR A 39 -0.27 -2.82 -4.50
CA THR A 39 -0.10 -4.01 -5.35
C THR A 39 1.22 -4.01 -6.12
N PRO A 40 1.61 -2.94 -6.84
CA PRO A 40 2.87 -2.95 -7.60
C PRO A 40 4.09 -3.13 -6.70
N ASP A 41 4.19 -2.41 -5.58
CA ASP A 41 5.35 -2.54 -4.67
C ASP A 41 5.41 -3.96 -4.06
N SER A 42 4.27 -4.49 -3.61
CA SER A 42 4.20 -5.85 -3.05
C SER A 42 4.55 -6.93 -4.07
N ALA A 43 4.16 -6.73 -5.33
CA ALA A 43 4.48 -7.64 -6.43
C ALA A 43 5.98 -7.62 -6.77
N VAL A 44 6.58 -6.42 -6.84
CA VAL A 44 8.02 -6.26 -7.04
C VAL A 44 8.78 -6.89 -5.88
N ASP A 45 8.38 -6.64 -4.64
CA ASP A 45 9.00 -7.22 -3.46
C ASP A 45 8.98 -8.76 -3.50
N LYS A 46 7.82 -9.34 -3.79
CA LYS A 46 7.68 -10.80 -3.93
C LYS A 46 8.56 -11.34 -5.06
N LEU A 47 8.61 -10.66 -6.21
CA LEU A 47 9.44 -11.06 -7.34
C LEU A 47 10.93 -11.00 -6.99
N MET A 48 11.38 -9.93 -6.32
CA MET A 48 12.77 -9.79 -5.89
C MET A 48 13.18 -10.88 -4.91
N THR A 49 12.30 -11.28 -3.99
CA THR A 49 12.53 -12.44 -3.12
C THR A 49 12.64 -13.74 -3.92
N LEU A 50 11.70 -14.03 -4.83
CA LEU A 50 11.71 -15.25 -5.64
C LEU A 50 12.94 -15.37 -6.56
N LEU A 51 13.48 -14.23 -7.01
CA LEU A 51 14.66 -14.16 -7.86
C LEU A 51 15.98 -14.08 -7.07
N GLY A 52 15.95 -14.15 -5.74
CA GLY A 52 17.14 -14.02 -4.89
C GLY A 52 17.83 -12.65 -5.00
N LYS A 53 17.07 -11.60 -5.32
CA LYS A 53 17.53 -10.21 -5.42
C LYS A 53 17.27 -9.38 -4.17
N LYS A 54 16.58 -9.96 -3.19
CA LYS A 54 16.34 -9.41 -1.86
C LYS A 54 16.92 -10.38 -0.83
N ALA A 55 17.73 -9.86 0.09
CA ALA A 55 18.40 -10.62 1.15
C ALA A 55 17.43 -11.11 2.22
#